data_AF-X1KPQ3-F1
#
_entry.id   AF-X1KPQ3-F1
#
_cell.length_a   1.000
_cell.length_b   1.000
_cell.length_c   1.000
_cell.angle_alpha   90.00
_cell.angle_beta   90.00
_cell.angle_gamma   90.00
#
_symmetry.space_group_name_H-M   'P 1'
#
loop_
_entity.id
_entity.type
_entity.pdbx_description
1 polymer ?
#
loop_
_entity_poly.entity_id
_entity_poly.type
_entity_poly.pdbx_seq_one_letter_code
_entity_poly.pdbx_strand_id
1 'polypeptide(L)'
;MPERYAQYPVPDDGTILKKIRWMQSADSYGLTFDQGDLWVNDHISGTDSIFRIDTITGARVHAIPAHKEYMAGLANDGTQLWCCVYY
;
A
#
# COMPACT_ATOMS: atom_id res chain seq x y z
N MET A 1 -10.13 -20.43 7.24
CA MET A 1 -11.03 -19.54 6.48
C MET A 1 -10.42 -19.32 5.09
N PRO A 2 -10.83 -20.03 4.01
CA PRO A 2 -10.08 -20.06 2.75
C PRO A 2 -10.63 -19.17 1.60
N GLU A 3 -11.67 -18.36 1.79
CA GLU A 3 -12.34 -17.70 0.65
C GLU A 3 -11.73 -16.35 0.20
N ARG A 4 -10.62 -15.89 0.79
CA ARG A 4 -10.06 -14.55 0.51
C ARG A 4 -9.11 -14.45 -0.69
N TYR A 5 -8.77 -15.56 -1.34
CA TYR A 5 -7.81 -15.58 -2.45
C TYR A 5 -8.42 -16.27 -3.67
N ALA A 6 -9.39 -15.63 -4.32
CA ALA A 6 -9.69 -16.01 -5.70
C ALA A 6 -8.40 -15.81 -6.51
N GLN A 7 -7.76 -16.91 -6.93
CA GLN A 7 -6.59 -16.90 -7.80
C GLN A 7 -7.06 -16.47 -9.19
N TYR A 8 -7.20 -15.17 -9.40
CA TYR A 8 -7.24 -14.64 -10.75
C TYR A 8 -5.88 -14.93 -11.39
N PRO A 9 -5.83 -15.53 -12.60
CA PRO A 9 -4.56 -15.70 -13.30
C PRO A 9 -3.90 -14.34 -13.47
N VAL A 10 -2.65 -14.21 -13.01
CA VAL A 10 -1.85 -13.00 -13.20
C VAL A 10 -1.57 -12.88 -14.69
N PRO A 11 -1.99 -11.80 -15.36
CA PRO A 11 -1.69 -11.63 -16.78
C PRO A 11 -0.19 -11.35 -16.96
N ASP A 12 0.47 -12.14 -17.80
CA ASP A 12 1.90 -11.94 -18.13
C ASP A 12 2.12 -10.73 -19.07
N ASP A 13 1.04 -10.13 -19.57
CA ASP A 13 1.03 -8.99 -20.50
C ASP A 13 0.83 -7.64 -19.81
N GLY A 14 0.69 -7.62 -18.48
CA GLY A 14 0.47 -6.40 -17.71
C GLY A 14 -0.97 -5.86 -17.78
N THR A 15 -1.94 -6.65 -18.23
CA THR A 15 -3.37 -6.27 -18.20
C THR A 15 -3.81 -5.89 -16.79
N ILE A 16 -4.40 -4.70 -16.65
CA ILE A 16 -4.87 -4.19 -15.35
C ILE A 16 -6.20 -4.86 -14.98
N LEU A 17 -6.18 -5.72 -13.96
CA LEU A 17 -7.38 -6.42 -13.46
C LEU A 17 -8.24 -5.56 -12.54
N LYS A 18 -7.63 -4.68 -11.75
CA LYS A 18 -8.32 -3.84 -10.76
C LYS A 18 -7.64 -2.50 -10.61
N LYS A 19 -8.43 -1.44 -10.45
CA LYS A 19 -7.97 -0.08 -10.15
C LYS A 19 -8.59 0.39 -8.84
N ILE A 20 -7.75 0.80 -7.90
CA ILE A 20 -8.17 1.50 -6.68
C ILE A 20 -7.75 2.96 -6.86
N ARG A 21 -8.71 3.87 -6.75
CA ARG A 21 -8.40 5.31 -6.86
C ARG A 21 -7.74 5.78 -5.58
N TRP A 22 -6.54 6.33 -5.72
CA TRP A 22 -5.81 7.03 -4.67
C TRP A 22 -6.08 8.54 -4.70
N MET A 23 -5.72 9.26 -3.64
CA MET A 23 -5.95 10.70 -3.53
C MET A 23 -5.27 11.49 -4.65
N GLN A 24 -5.93 12.56 -5.13
CA GLN A 24 -5.49 13.36 -6.30
C GLN A 24 -4.29 14.30 -6.05
N SER A 25 -3.54 14.13 -4.96
CA SER A 25 -2.43 15.03 -4.59
C SER A 25 -1.36 14.34 -3.72
N ALA A 26 -1.22 13.03 -3.90
CA ALA A 26 -0.39 12.19 -3.08
C ALA A 26 0.90 11.79 -3.81
N ASP A 27 2.02 11.83 -3.11
CA ASP A 27 3.30 11.29 -3.58
C ASP A 27 3.50 9.92 -2.92
N SER A 28 2.96 8.88 -3.55
CA SER A 28 3.11 7.50 -3.09
C SER A 28 4.41 6.89 -3.61
N TYR A 29 5.25 6.36 -2.72
CA TYR A 29 6.59 5.86 -3.09
C TYR A 29 6.71 4.33 -3.08
N GLY A 30 6.04 3.68 -2.14
CA GLY A 30 6.21 2.28 -1.78
C GLY A 30 4.88 1.63 -1.40
N LEU A 31 4.74 0.38 -1.82
CA LEU A 31 3.52 -0.40 -1.68
C LEU A 31 3.85 -1.84 -1.32
N THR A 32 3.10 -2.42 -0.38
CA THR A 32 3.16 -3.86 -0.09
C THR A 32 1.79 -4.44 0.25
N PHE A 33 1.65 -5.76 0.15
CA PHE A 33 0.42 -6.48 0.47
C PHE A 33 0.53 -7.15 1.83
N ASP A 34 -0.54 -7.12 2.61
CA ASP A 34 -0.62 -7.73 3.93
C ASP A 34 -2.01 -8.31 4.15
N GLN A 35 -2.12 -9.64 4.20
CA GLN A 35 -3.34 -10.35 4.63
C GLN A 35 -4.66 -9.92 3.95
N GLY A 36 -4.59 -9.41 2.71
CA GLY A 36 -5.76 -8.97 1.94
C GLY A 36 -5.87 -7.46 1.74
N ASP A 37 -5.11 -6.68 2.51
CA ASP A 37 -5.05 -5.22 2.41
C ASP A 37 -3.75 -4.76 1.75
N LEU A 38 -3.75 -3.53 1.26
CA LEU A 38 -2.56 -2.85 0.76
C LEU A 38 -2.05 -1.86 1.80
N TRP A 39 -0.74 -1.79 1.96
CA TRP A 39 -0.08 -0.72 2.71
C TRP A 39 0.68 0.18 1.75
N VAL A 40 0.44 1.48 1.83
CA VAL A 40 1.04 2.52 0.98
C VAL A 40 1.72 3.54 1.87
N ASN A 41 2.97 3.91 1.57
CA ASN A 41 3.51 5.15 2.10
C ASN A 41 3.10 6.33 1.21
N ASP A 42 2.83 7.46 1.84
CA ASP A 42 2.37 8.63 1.12
C ASP A 42 2.81 9.90 1.83
N HIS A 43 3.25 10.86 1.03
CA HIS A 43 3.47 12.23 1.45
C HIS A 43 2.30 13.09 1.00
N ILE A 44 1.40 13.42 1.93
CA ILE A 44 0.26 14.30 1.65
C ILE A 44 0.57 15.68 2.22
N SER A 45 0.91 16.63 1.35
CA SER A 45 1.05 18.06 1.66
C SER A 45 1.76 18.34 3.01
N GLY A 46 2.92 17.73 3.25
CA GLY A 46 3.70 17.91 4.47
C GLY A 46 3.40 16.94 5.62
N THR A 47 2.56 15.94 5.41
CA THR A 47 2.30 14.86 6.36
C THR A 47 2.70 13.52 5.76
N ASP A 48 3.74 12.91 6.34
CA ASP A 48 4.20 11.56 5.99
C ASP A 48 3.38 10.51 6.76
N SER A 49 2.79 9.57 6.05
CA SER A 49 2.00 8.51 6.69
C SER A 49 2.05 7.22 5.89
N ILE A 50 1.94 6.11 6.62
CA ILE A 50 1.73 4.78 6.06
C ILE A 50 0.25 4.44 6.22
N PHE A 51 -0.45 4.29 5.11
CA PHE A 51 -1.89 4.02 5.08
C PHE A 51 -2.15 2.55 4.79
N ARG A 52 -3.09 1.95 5.52
CA ARG A 52 -3.70 0.66 5.14
C ARG A 52 -4.96 0.91 4.34
N ILE A 53 -5.06 0.26 3.19
CA ILE A 53 -6.13 0.38 2.22
C ILE A 53 -6.84 -0.95 2.13
N ASP A 54 -8.15 -0.93 2.38
CA ASP A 54 -9.02 -2.05 2.11
C ASP A 54 -9.10 -2.25 0.58
N THR A 55 -8.67 -3.42 0.12
CA THR A 55 -8.57 -3.68 -1.33
C THR A 55 -9.92 -3.84 -2.00
N ILE A 56 -11.00 -4.10 -1.26
CA ILE A 56 -12.35 -4.31 -1.80
C ILE A 56 -13.00 -2.97 -2.11
N THR A 57 -12.98 -2.07 -1.14
CA THR A 57 -13.65 -0.76 -1.16
C THR A 57 -12.74 0.36 -1.62
N GLY A 58 -11.42 0.20 -1.49
CA GLY A 58 -10.45 1.27 -1.68
C GLY A 58 -10.39 2.27 -0.52
N ALA A 59 -11.07 2.00 0.59
CA ALA A 59 -11.10 2.87 1.74
C ALA A 59 -9.78 2.80 2.53
N ARG A 60 -9.33 3.95 3.05
CA ARG A 60 -8.26 3.98 4.05
C ARG A 60 -8.84 3.52 5.38
N VAL A 61 -8.41 2.37 5.84
CA VAL A 61 -8.90 1.76 7.09
C VAL A 61 -7.94 1.98 8.26
N HIS A 62 -6.71 2.41 7.98
CA HIS A 62 -5.72 2.73 9.00
C HIS A 62 -4.68 3.74 8.50
N ALA A 63 -4.04 4.44 9.44
CA ALA A 63 -2.93 5.34 9.17
C ALA A 63 -1.94 5.28 10.35
N ILE A 64 -0.66 5.14 10.04
CA ILE A 64 0.44 5.22 11.00
C ILE A 64 1.28 6.44 10.61
N PRO A 65 1.61 7.34 11.56
CA PRO A 65 2.56 8.41 11.30
C PRO A 65 3.87 7.80 10.81
N ALA A 66 4.36 8.26 9.67
CA ALA A 66 5.67 7.85 9.22
C ALA A 66 6.74 8.73 9.86
N HIS A 67 7.98 8.25 9.79
CA HIS A 67 9.14 9.07 10.11
C HIS A 67 9.22 10.22 9.09
N LYS A 68 9.64 11.42 9.54
CA LYS A 68 9.80 12.63 8.70
C LYS A 68 11.04 12.58 7.78
N GLU A 69 11.37 11.39 7.33
CA GLU A 69 12.44 11.10 6.39
C GLU A 69 11.81 10.76 5.04
N TYR A 70 12.57 10.87 3.96
CA TYR A 70 12.00 10.58 2.66
C TYR A 70 11.82 9.06 2.53
N MET A 71 10.57 8.65 2.42
CA MET A 71 10.22 7.24 2.33
C MET A 71 10.39 6.72 0.90
N ALA A 72 10.79 5.47 0.76
CA ALA A 72 10.95 4.80 -0.53
C ALA A 72 10.14 3.49 -0.55
N GLY A 73 10.80 2.34 -0.58
CA GLY A 73 10.14 1.03 -0.63
C GLY A 73 9.45 0.65 0.68
N LEU A 74 8.40 -0.16 0.55
CA LEU A 74 7.71 -0.81 1.66
C LEU A 74 7.66 -2.31 1.41
N ALA A 75 7.92 -3.12 2.45
CA ALA A 75 7.85 -4.57 2.37
C ALA A 75 7.18 -5.15 3.62
N ASN A 76 6.59 -6.35 3.50
CA ASN A 76 5.99 -7.10 4.60
C ASN A 76 6.57 -8.52 4.60
N ASP A 77 7.06 -8.98 5.75
CA ASP A 77 7.63 -10.33 5.91
C ASP A 77 6.66 -11.38 6.47
N GLY A 78 5.39 -11.02 6.63
CA GLY A 78 4.32 -11.77 7.27
C GLY A 78 4.07 -11.40 8.74
N THR A 79 4.98 -10.65 9.36
CA THR A 79 4.91 -10.28 10.79
C THR A 79 5.13 -8.79 11.04
N GLN A 80 5.95 -8.14 10.21
CA GLN A 80 6.39 -6.77 10.35
C GLN A 80 6.37 -6.06 9.01
N LEU A 81 6.20 -4.74 9.08
CA LEU A 81 6.30 -3.83 7.96
C LEU A 81 7.68 -3.18 7.96
N TRP A 82 8.39 -3.29 6.84
CA TRP A 82 9.72 -2.74 6.64
C TRP A 82 9.63 -1.53 5.71
N CYS A 83 10.05 -0.36 6.20
CA CYS A 83 10.09 0.84 5.39
C CYS A 83 11.54 1.23 5.12
N CYS A 84 11.89 1.36 3.84
CA CYS A 84 13.14 1.98 3.44
C CYS A 84 12.96 3.49 3.48
N VAL A 85 13.89 4.17 4.14
CA VAL A 85 13.99 5.62 4.23
C VAL A 85 15.32 6.06 3.64
N TYR A 86 15.37 7.28 3.13
CA TYR A 86 16.59 7.94 2.69
C TYR A 86 16.60 9.39 3.15
N TYR A 87 17.83 9.92 3.28
CA TYR A 87 18.26 11.14 3.99
C TYR A 87 18.48 10.99 5.49
#